data_AF-A0A8R7PT81-F1
#
_entry.id   AF-A0A8R7PT81-F1
#
_cell.length_a   1.000
_cell.length_b   1.000
_cell.length_c   1.000
_cell.angle_alpha   90.00
_cell.angle_beta   90.00
_cell.angle_gamma   90.00
#
_symmetry.space_group_name_H-M   'P 1'
#
loop_
_entity.id
_entity.type
_entity.pdbx_description
1 polymer ?
#
loop_
_entity_poly.entity_id
_entity_poly.type
_entity_poly.pdbx_seq_one_letter_code
_entity_poly.pdbx_strand_id
1 'polypeptide(L)'
;MVSWDDLPSSSGDDSVTSKAPATIFCEEWRGLAIDLPSFTCQHGTLCEKVVAFESVDTGRRFLTCAQKEVPSCNYVEWVDPEWPDVMKMSQARIWSMYEEETKQNLRQNVLNVEENLKILEEKKKLEKE
;
A
#
# COMPACT_ATOMS: atom_id res chain seq x y z
N MET A 1 39.11 -17.46 -22.14
CA MET A 1 38.74 -17.52 -20.70
C MET A 1 37.77 -16.39 -20.45
N VAL A 2 36.57 -16.71 -19.98
CA VAL A 2 35.63 -15.72 -19.46
C VAL A 2 35.07 -16.34 -18.19
N SER A 3 35.55 -15.83 -17.05
CA SER A 3 35.03 -16.15 -15.71
C SER A 3 33.70 -15.43 -15.57
N TRP A 4 32.66 -16.16 -15.24
CA TRP A 4 31.33 -15.62 -14.93
C TRP A 4 31.09 -15.74 -13.43
N ASP A 5 31.99 -15.13 -12.65
CA ASP A 5 31.78 -14.93 -11.22
C ASP A 5 31.40 -13.46 -11.02
N ASP A 6 30.55 -13.23 -10.03
CA ASP A 6 29.99 -11.94 -9.58
C ASP A 6 28.67 -11.49 -10.23
N LEU A 7 27.63 -12.33 -10.13
CA LEU A 7 26.29 -11.80 -9.92
C LEU A 7 26.16 -11.41 -8.44
N PRO A 8 25.87 -10.15 -8.08
CA PRO A 8 25.49 -9.83 -6.72
C PRO A 8 24.16 -10.53 -6.44
N SER A 9 24.20 -11.48 -5.51
CA SER A 9 23.01 -12.01 -4.86
C SER A 9 22.33 -10.81 -4.21
N SER A 10 21.28 -10.31 -4.87
CA SER A 10 20.39 -9.30 -4.30
C SER A 10 19.73 -9.96 -3.11
N SER A 11 20.33 -9.80 -1.94
CA SER A 11 19.69 -10.08 -0.67
C SER A 11 18.59 -9.04 -0.54
N GLY A 12 17.42 -9.37 -1.10
CA GLY A 12 16.18 -8.71 -0.75
C GLY A 12 16.07 -8.78 0.76
N ASP A 13 16.29 -7.65 1.40
CA ASP A 13 15.94 -7.42 2.78
C ASP A 13 14.41 -7.39 2.85
N ASP A 14 13.78 -8.55 2.75
CA ASP A 14 12.40 -8.76 3.15
C ASP A 14 12.30 -8.74 4.69
N SER A 15 12.94 -7.74 5.32
CA SER A 15 12.49 -7.24 6.61
C SER A 15 11.15 -6.60 6.35
N VAL A 16 10.11 -7.45 6.30
CA VAL A 16 8.71 -7.09 6.44
C VAL A 16 8.61 -6.33 7.76
N THR A 17 8.93 -5.04 7.68
CA THR A 17 8.62 -4.10 8.73
C THR A 17 7.10 -4.08 8.67
N SER A 18 6.46 -4.82 9.59
CA SER A 18 5.01 -5.02 9.62
C SER A 18 4.32 -3.67 9.73
N LYS A 19 4.16 -3.01 8.60
CA LYS A 19 3.52 -1.71 8.48
C LYS A 19 2.03 -1.96 8.64
N ALA A 20 1.37 -1.12 9.43
CA ALA A 20 -0.07 -1.19 9.55
C ALA A 20 -0.72 -1.08 8.17
N PRO A 21 -1.80 -1.84 7.90
CA PRO A 21 -2.45 -1.81 6.60
C PRO A 21 -2.88 -0.41 6.19
N ALA A 22 -2.92 -0.14 4.88
CA ALA A 22 -3.57 1.05 4.35
C ALA A 22 -5.04 1.09 4.78
N THR A 23 -5.59 2.29 4.97
CA THR A 23 -6.93 2.48 5.55
C THR A 23 -7.85 3.28 4.63
N ILE A 24 -9.16 3.05 4.78
CA ILE A 24 -10.22 3.82 4.13
C ILE A 24 -11.09 4.52 5.19
N PHE A 25 -11.65 5.67 4.80
CA PHE A 25 -12.61 6.39 5.64
C PHE A 25 -13.92 5.61 5.78
N CYS A 26 -14.38 5.45 7.02
CA CYS A 26 -15.68 4.89 7.36
C CYS A 26 -16.35 5.77 8.42
N GLU A 27 -17.54 6.29 8.13
CA GLU A 27 -18.26 7.17 9.06
C GLU A 27 -18.76 6.42 10.30
N GLU A 28 -19.20 5.17 10.12
CA GLU A 28 -19.75 4.32 11.18
C GLU A 28 -18.67 3.65 12.06
N TRP A 29 -17.43 3.60 11.57
CA TRP A 29 -16.31 2.94 12.25
C TRP A 29 -15.07 3.83 12.25
N ARG A 30 -15.03 4.76 13.21
CA ARG A 30 -13.93 5.72 13.39
C ARG A 30 -13.81 6.19 14.83
N GLY A 31 -12.72 6.90 15.11
CA GLY A 31 -12.45 7.51 16.42
C GLY A 31 -11.79 6.54 17.40
N LEU A 32 -11.71 6.94 18.67
CA LEU A 32 -11.08 6.13 19.71
C LEU A 32 -11.99 4.96 20.12
N ALA A 33 -11.37 3.82 20.40
CA ALA A 33 -12.02 2.58 20.78
C ALA A 33 -12.43 2.56 22.27
N ILE A 34 -13.23 3.54 22.69
CA ILE A 34 -13.67 3.73 24.09
C ILE A 34 -14.58 2.57 24.55
N ASP A 35 -15.33 1.99 23.62
CA ASP A 35 -16.20 0.82 23.77
C ASP A 35 -15.44 -0.51 23.79
N LEU A 36 -14.14 -0.50 23.48
CA LEU A 36 -13.28 -1.70 23.42
C LEU A 36 -12.00 -1.51 24.27
N PRO A 37 -12.13 -1.24 25.59
CA PRO A 37 -11.00 -0.82 26.43
C PRO A 37 -9.99 -1.94 26.73
N SER A 38 -10.33 -3.21 26.44
CA SER A 38 -9.41 -4.34 26.59
C SER A 38 -8.26 -4.33 25.58
N PHE A 39 -8.38 -3.53 24.52
CA PHE A 39 -7.38 -3.45 23.46
C PHE A 39 -6.54 -2.20 23.66
N THR A 40 -5.41 -2.38 24.35
CA THR A 40 -4.42 -1.33 24.58
C THR A 40 -3.14 -1.67 23.86
N CYS A 41 -2.61 -0.72 23.11
CA CYS A 41 -1.28 -0.84 22.52
C CYS A 41 -0.18 -0.79 23.59
N GLN A 42 1.09 -0.95 23.19
CA GLN A 42 2.25 -0.91 24.09
C GLN A 42 2.43 0.43 24.84
N HIS A 43 1.82 1.51 24.35
CA HIS A 43 1.82 2.81 25.02
C HIS A 43 0.77 2.93 26.12
N GLY A 44 -0.11 1.93 26.30
CA GLY A 44 -1.20 1.98 27.28
C GLY A 44 -2.29 3.01 26.96
N THR A 45 -2.28 3.58 25.75
CA THR A 45 -3.29 4.52 25.26
C THR A 45 -4.42 3.79 24.53
N LEU A 46 -5.59 4.44 24.45
CA LEU A 46 -6.72 3.95 23.66
C LEU A 46 -6.34 3.83 22.19
N CYS A 47 -6.76 2.73 21.56
CA CYS A 47 -6.56 2.50 20.15
C CYS A 47 -7.56 3.28 19.28
N GLU A 48 -7.19 3.51 18.03
CA GLU A 48 -8.02 4.14 17.00
C GLU A 48 -8.71 3.07 16.16
N LYS A 49 -10.01 3.26 15.89
CA LYS A 49 -10.83 2.43 15.00
C LYS A 49 -10.55 2.79 13.55
N VAL A 50 -10.14 1.79 12.76
CA VAL A 50 -9.85 1.95 11.34
C VAL A 50 -10.40 0.77 10.52
N VAL A 51 -10.59 1.01 9.23
CA VAL A 51 -10.99 0.00 8.24
C VAL A 51 -9.86 -0.22 7.25
N ALA A 52 -9.46 -1.46 7.04
CA ALA A 52 -8.40 -1.82 6.11
C ALA A 52 -8.85 -1.62 4.66
N PHE A 53 -7.94 -1.15 3.84
CA PHE A 53 -8.10 -1.01 2.40
C PHE A 53 -6.82 -1.46 1.71
N GLU A 54 -6.52 -2.74 1.89
CA GLU A 54 -5.33 -3.35 1.36
C GLU A 54 -5.57 -4.84 1.13
N SER A 55 -5.26 -5.31 -0.08
CA SER A 55 -5.23 -6.73 -0.42
C SER A 55 -6.49 -7.49 0.04
N VAL A 56 -6.31 -8.69 0.58
CA VAL A 56 -7.35 -9.62 1.02
C VAL A 56 -8.05 -9.21 2.32
N ASP A 57 -7.60 -8.15 2.99
CA ASP A 57 -8.20 -7.65 4.23
C ASP A 57 -9.08 -6.42 4.00
N THR A 58 -9.31 -6.05 2.74
CA THR A 58 -10.13 -4.90 2.38
C THR A 58 -11.51 -4.98 3.02
N GLY A 59 -11.89 -3.88 3.69
CA GLY A 59 -13.15 -3.75 4.42
C GLY A 59 -13.13 -4.32 5.85
N ARG A 60 -12.07 -5.00 6.29
CA ARG A 60 -12.00 -5.51 7.68
C ARG A 60 -11.69 -4.40 8.65
N ARG A 61 -12.37 -4.41 9.80
CA ARG A 61 -12.14 -3.48 10.90
C ARG A 61 -11.00 -3.94 11.78
N PHE A 62 -10.11 -3.01 12.11
CA PHE A 62 -9.04 -3.23 13.07
C PHE A 62 -8.82 -2.00 13.95
N LEU A 63 -8.07 -2.23 15.02
CA LEU A 63 -7.61 -1.22 15.95
C LEU A 63 -6.12 -0.97 15.74
N THR A 64 -5.71 0.29 15.75
CA THR A 64 -4.30 0.68 15.65
C THR A 64 -3.91 1.65 16.77
N CYS A 65 -2.62 1.88 16.96
CA CYS A 65 -2.16 2.88 17.91
C CYS A 65 -2.63 4.28 17.50
N ALA A 66 -3.30 4.99 18.41
CA ALA A 66 -3.69 6.38 18.20
C ALA A 66 -2.50 7.35 18.30
N GLN A 67 -1.42 6.95 19.00
CA GLN A 67 -0.21 7.75 19.13
C GLN A 67 0.59 7.72 17.82
N LYS A 68 0.71 8.89 17.18
CA LYS A 68 1.48 9.07 15.93
C LYS A 68 2.91 9.55 16.18
N GLU A 69 3.26 9.84 17.44
CA GLU A 69 4.57 10.32 17.86
C GLU A 69 5.55 9.17 18.13
N VAL A 70 6.85 9.48 18.22
CA VAL A 70 7.93 8.51 18.49
C VAL A 70 7.91 8.10 19.98
N PRO A 71 8.08 6.81 20.31
CA PRO A 71 8.34 5.68 19.40
C PRO A 71 7.09 5.23 18.64
N SER A 72 7.25 4.86 17.37
CA SER A 72 6.13 4.34 16.57
C SER A 72 5.67 2.98 17.09
N CYS A 73 4.36 2.79 17.18
CA CYS A 73 3.77 1.52 17.58
C CYS A 73 3.02 0.88 16.42
N ASN A 74 3.48 -0.31 16.01
CA ASN A 74 2.87 -1.09 14.93
C ASN A 74 1.73 -1.99 15.45
N TYR A 75 1.04 -1.56 16.51
CA TYR A 75 -0.06 -2.32 17.06
C TYR A 75 -1.20 -2.42 16.04
N VAL A 76 -1.63 -3.64 15.79
CA VAL A 76 -2.76 -3.99 14.92
C VAL A 76 -3.52 -5.10 15.63
N GLU A 77 -4.81 -4.89 15.84
CA GLU A 77 -5.70 -5.91 16.37
C GLU A 77 -6.97 -5.98 15.52
N TRP A 78 -7.29 -7.15 14.99
CA TRP A 78 -8.45 -7.34 14.14
C TRP A 78 -9.73 -7.50 14.97
N VAL A 79 -10.74 -6.71 14.65
CA VAL A 79 -12.08 -6.82 15.27
C VAL A 79 -12.93 -7.83 14.52
N ASP A 80 -12.85 -7.80 13.19
CA ASP A 80 -13.56 -8.75 12.34
C ASP A 80 -12.75 -10.04 12.18
N PRO A 81 -13.43 -11.20 12.12
CA PRO A 81 -12.77 -12.45 11.73
C PRO A 81 -12.17 -12.31 10.33
N GLU A 82 -11.27 -13.23 10.00
CA GLU A 82 -10.79 -13.31 8.63
C GLU A 82 -11.94 -13.58 7.68
N TRP A 83 -11.84 -12.99 6.48
CA TRP A 83 -12.81 -13.28 5.44
C TRP A 83 -12.76 -14.76 5.02
N PRO A 84 -13.91 -15.35 4.63
CA PRO A 84 -13.92 -16.65 3.98
C PRO A 84 -13.02 -16.67 2.74
N ASP A 85 -12.46 -17.83 2.39
CA ASP A 85 -11.49 -17.96 1.29
C ASP A 85 -12.00 -17.42 -0.04
N VAL A 86 -13.27 -17.66 -0.36
CA VAL A 86 -13.91 -17.14 -1.58
C VAL A 86 -13.85 -15.62 -1.64
N MET A 87 -14.07 -14.95 -0.50
CA MET A 87 -14.05 -13.50 -0.40
C MET A 87 -12.61 -12.94 -0.42
N LYS A 88 -11.64 -13.65 0.16
CA LYS A 88 -10.22 -13.30 0.02
C LYS A 88 -9.76 -13.42 -1.43
N MET A 89 -10.14 -14.51 -2.12
CA MET A 89 -9.82 -14.73 -3.54
C MET A 89 -10.42 -13.63 -4.43
N SER A 90 -11.67 -13.23 -4.20
CA SER A 90 -12.28 -12.15 -4.97
C SER A 90 -11.57 -10.81 -4.76
N GLN A 91 -11.19 -10.50 -3.51
CA GLN A 91 -10.43 -9.29 -3.20
C GLN A 91 -9.06 -9.30 -3.84
N ALA A 92 -8.32 -10.41 -3.71
CA ALA A 92 -7.02 -10.57 -4.36
C ALA A 92 -7.13 -10.34 -5.87
N ARG A 93 -8.16 -10.89 -6.53
CA ARG A 93 -8.36 -10.71 -7.97
C ARG A 93 -8.62 -9.25 -8.35
N ILE A 94 -9.46 -8.55 -7.59
CA ILE A 94 -9.77 -7.12 -7.83
C ILE A 94 -8.50 -6.28 -7.68
N TRP A 95 -7.71 -6.52 -6.63
CA TRP A 95 -6.45 -5.81 -6.42
C TRP A 95 -5.43 -6.09 -7.52
N SER A 96 -5.28 -7.35 -7.96
CA SER A 96 -4.41 -7.67 -9.09
C SER A 96 -4.83 -6.92 -10.37
N MET A 97 -6.13 -6.83 -10.65
CA MET A 97 -6.62 -6.07 -11.81
C MET A 97 -6.30 -4.57 -11.69
N TYR A 98 -6.51 -3.98 -10.51
CA TYR A 98 -6.19 -2.57 -10.26
C TYR A 98 -4.69 -2.27 -10.39
N GLU A 99 -3.84 -3.15 -9.86
CA GLU A 99 -2.39 -3.03 -9.95
C GLU A 99 -1.89 -3.16 -11.41
N GLU A 100 -2.45 -4.12 -12.15
CA GLU A 100 -2.17 -4.31 -13.58
C GLU A 100 -2.56 -3.08 -14.39
N GLU A 101 -3.77 -2.54 -14.19
CA GLU A 101 -4.25 -1.34 -14.85
C GLU A 101 -3.40 -0.11 -14.49
N THR A 102 -3.11 0.09 -13.21
CA THR A 102 -2.25 1.19 -12.74
C THR A 102 -0.87 1.13 -13.39
N LYS A 103 -0.27 -0.08 -13.47
CA LYS A 103 1.02 -0.30 -14.11
C LYS A 103 0.98 -0.05 -15.61
N GLN A 104 -0.09 -0.46 -16.30
CA GLN A 104 -0.28 -0.19 -17.72
C GLN A 104 -0.42 1.31 -17.99
N ASN A 105 -1.23 2.01 -17.20
CA ASN A 105 -1.42 3.46 -17.31
C ASN A 105 -0.12 4.22 -17.10
N LEU A 106 0.68 3.84 -16.10
CA LEU A 106 2.01 4.42 -15.87
C LEU A 106 2.94 4.21 -17.08
N ARG A 107 2.97 3.01 -17.65
CA ARG A 107 3.78 2.72 -18.85
C ARG A 107 3.34 3.57 -20.03
N GLN A 108 2.03 3.67 -20.27
CA GLN A 108 1.50 4.47 -21.37
C GLN A 108 1.83 5.95 -21.20
N ASN A 109 1.72 6.47 -19.97
CA ASN A 109 2.06 7.85 -19.67
C ASN A 109 3.55 8.15 -19.96
N VAL A 110 4.45 7.23 -19.62
CA VAL A 110 5.88 7.38 -19.94
C VAL A 110 6.10 7.45 -21.46
N LEU A 111 5.51 6.53 -22.22
CA LEU A 111 5.63 6.53 -23.68
C LEU A 111 5.10 7.82 -24.30
N ASN A 112 3.95 8.32 -23.83
CA ASN A 112 3.36 9.57 -24.30
C ASN A 112 4.27 10.77 -24.02
N VAL A 113 4.92 10.81 -22.84
CA VAL A 113 5.88 11.87 -22.50
C VAL A 113 7.11 11.84 -23.39
N GLU A 114 7.65 10.65 -23.67
CA GLU A 114 8.79 10.47 -24.57
C GLU A 114 8.46 10.92 -26.01
N GLU A 115 7.27 10.59 -26.51
CA GLU A 115 6.80 11.03 -27.83
C GLU A 115 6.63 12.56 -27.89
N ASN A 116 5.99 13.15 -26.87
CA ASN A 116 5.84 14.60 -26.77
C ASN A 116 7.18 15.33 -26.73
N LEU A 117 8.19 14.77 -26.08
CA LEU A 117 9.54 15.34 -26.04
C LEU A 117 10.16 15.35 -27.44
N LYS A 118 10.06 14.25 -28.20
CA LYS A 118 10.56 14.17 -29.59
C LYS A 118 9.89 15.22 -30.48
N ILE A 119 8.57 15.34 -30.40
CA ILE A 119 7.80 16.34 -31.16
C ILE A 119 8.26 17.76 -30.80
N LEU A 120 8.49 18.04 -29.51
CA LEU A 120 8.97 19.34 -29.06
C LEU A 120 10.38 19.65 -29.59
N GLU A 121 11.26 18.66 -29.64
CA GLU A 121 12.60 18.81 -30.21
C GLU A 121 12.56 19.08 -31.72
N GLU A 122 11.71 18.35 -32.46
CA GLU A 122 11.51 18.57 -33.89
C GLU A 122 10.94 19.96 -34.17
N LYS A 123 9.93 20.39 -33.42
CA LYS A 123 9.36 21.74 -33.53
C LYS A 123 10.41 22.82 -33.30
N LYS A 124 11.27 22.67 -32.28
CA LYS A 124 12.37 23.60 -32.01
C LYS A 124 13.43 23.65 -33.11
N LYS A 125 13.60 22.57 -33.90
CA LYS A 125 14.51 22.56 -35.05
C LYS A 125 13.90 23.36 -36.20
N LEU A 126 12.62 23.13 -36.50
CA LEU A 126 11.89 23.84 -37.55
C LEU A 126 11.76 25.35 -37.28
N GLU A 127 11.60 25.76 -36.02
CA GLU A 127 11.53 27.19 -35.64
C GLU A 127 12.87 27.93 -35.75
N LYS A 128 13.99 27.22 -35.95
CA LYS A 128 15.34 27.79 -36.09
C LYS A 128 15.82 27.87 -37.55
N GLU A 129 15.04 27.32 -38.48
CA GLU A 129 15.22 27.46 -39.93
C GLU A 129 14.41 28.63 -40.48
#